data_AF-A0A8J2IHF7-F1
#
_entry.id   AF-A0A8J2IHF7-F1
#
_cell.length_a   1.000
_cell.length_b   1.000
_cell.length_c   1.000
_cell.angle_alpha   90.00
_cell.angle_beta   90.00
_cell.angle_gamma   90.00
#
_symmetry.space_group_name_H-M   'P 1'
#
loop_
_entity.id
_entity.type
_entity.pdbx_description
1 polymer ?
#
loop_
_entity_poly.entity_id
_entity_poly.type
_entity_poly.pdbx_seq_one_letter_code
_entity_poly.pdbx_strand_id
1 'polypeptide(L)'
;MAIPETITRGDTAKTAEVCAAHGISPEEFSELRKRATAAKSTAYCPYSQFRVGATVLSSEGELTSGANVENAAYPVGTCAERVALGTAVTSGHRDFRAIAVATDIAPPASPCGMCRQFFCRCLLDLINFHLLEHQELTRGHIMKYETWDEVESKEI
;
A
#
# COMPACT_ATOMS: atom_id res chain seq x y z
N MET A 1 -12.27 1.16 15.84
CA MET A 1 -11.17 1.36 14.88
C MET A 1 -9.97 1.85 15.67
N ALA A 2 -8.92 1.04 15.81
CA ALA A 2 -7.70 1.46 16.50
C ALA A 2 -7.02 2.61 15.74
N ILE A 3 -6.38 3.54 16.45
CA ILE A 3 -5.63 4.64 15.84
C ILE A 3 -4.46 4.01 15.05
N PRO A 4 -4.28 4.31 13.75
CA PRO A 4 -3.18 3.77 12.97
C PRO A 4 -1.84 4.13 13.61
N GLU A 5 -0.96 3.16 13.81
CA GLU A 5 0.35 3.41 14.40
C GLU A 5 1.22 4.22 13.43
N THR A 6 1.60 5.42 13.84
CA THR A 6 2.42 6.31 13.03
C THR A 6 3.91 5.98 13.19
N ILE A 7 4.58 5.63 12.09
CA ILE A 7 6.03 5.43 12.01
C ILE A 7 6.67 6.66 11.38
N THR A 8 7.51 7.37 12.14
CA THR A 8 8.30 8.51 11.64
C THR A 8 9.66 8.05 11.13
N ARG A 9 10.18 8.67 10.06
CA ARG A 9 11.53 8.37 9.56
C ARG A 9 12.56 8.63 10.65
N GLY A 10 13.45 7.67 10.90
CA GLY A 10 14.53 7.76 11.88
C GLY A 10 14.28 6.99 13.17
N ASP A 11 13.04 6.56 13.43
CA ASP A 11 12.72 5.70 14.57
C ASP A 11 12.91 4.23 14.19
N THR A 12 14.17 3.79 14.14
CA THR A 12 14.54 2.41 13.80
C THR A 12 14.01 1.41 14.81
N ALA A 13 13.92 1.80 16.09
CA ALA A 13 13.36 0.96 17.15
C ALA A 13 11.86 0.71 16.93
N LYS A 14 11.08 1.77 16.69
CA LYS A 14 9.65 1.64 16.42
C LYS A 14 9.35 0.99 15.08
N THR A 15 10.19 1.25 14.06
CA THR A 15 10.06 0.55 12.78
C THR A 15 10.25 -0.96 12.96
N ALA A 16 11.28 -1.38 13.69
CA ALA A 16 11.54 -2.81 13.96
C ALA A 16 10.41 -3.46 14.78
N GLU A 17 9.88 -2.76 15.78
CA GLU A 17 8.75 -3.23 16.60
C GLU A 17 7.50 -3.47 15.74
N VAL A 18 7.10 -2.50 14.93
CA VAL A 18 5.91 -2.64 14.08
C VAL A 18 6.14 -3.67 12.96
N CYS A 19 7.34 -3.72 12.39
CA CYS A 19 7.70 -4.74 11.41
C CYS A 19 7.58 -6.15 12.02
N ALA A 20 8.06 -6.35 13.25
CA ALA A 20 7.93 -7.62 13.96
C ALA A 20 6.47 -7.98 14.26
N ALA A 21 5.63 -7.01 14.65
CA ALA A 21 4.20 -7.22 14.92
C ALA A 21 3.41 -7.65 13.66
N HIS A 22 3.89 -7.29 12.48
CA HIS A 22 3.27 -7.59 11.18
C HIS A 22 4.03 -8.63 10.34
N GLY A 23 5.02 -9.32 10.94
CA GLY A 23 5.73 -10.41 10.27
C GLY A 23 6.56 -9.99 9.06
N ILE A 24 7.14 -8.79 9.06
CA ILE A 24 7.93 -8.21 7.98
C ILE A 24 9.30 -7.80 8.50
N SER A 25 10.34 -7.89 7.67
CA SER A 25 11.68 -7.45 8.04
C SER A 25 11.85 -5.93 7.86
N PRO A 26 12.72 -5.26 8.63
CA PRO A 26 13.04 -3.86 8.41
C PRO A 26 13.56 -3.55 6.98
N GLU A 27 14.27 -4.50 6.37
CA GLU A 27 14.75 -4.41 4.99
C GLU A 27 13.61 -4.46 3.99
N GLU A 28 12.68 -5.40 4.15
CA GLU A 28 11.46 -5.52 3.32
C GLU A 28 10.60 -4.25 3.43
N PHE A 29 10.44 -3.71 4.64
CA PHE A 29 9.75 -2.44 4.88
C PHE A 29 10.43 -1.27 4.14
N SER A 30 11.76 -1.20 4.19
CA SER A 30 12.53 -0.17 3.50
C SER A 30 12.40 -0.27 1.97
N GLU A 31 12.45 -1.48 1.41
CA GLU A 31 12.31 -1.72 -0.02
C GLU A 31 10.87 -1.46 -0.52
N LEU A 32 9.85 -1.91 0.22
CA LEU A 32 8.44 -1.59 -0.03
C LEU A 32 8.22 -0.08 -0.15
N ARG A 33 8.72 0.68 0.85
CA ARG A 33 8.66 2.14 0.87
C ARG A 33 9.35 2.75 -0.34
N LYS A 34 10.58 2.33 -0.63
CA LYS A 34 11.40 2.86 -1.73
C LYS A 34 10.75 2.61 -3.08
N ARG A 35 10.26 1.39 -3.33
CA ARG A 35 9.61 1.02 -4.59
C ARG A 35 8.27 1.74 -4.78
N ALA A 36 7.44 1.84 -3.74
CA ALA A 36 6.16 2.56 -3.83
C ALA A 36 6.39 4.06 -4.11
N THR A 37 7.42 4.65 -3.48
CA THR A 37 7.87 6.02 -3.74
C THR A 37 8.24 6.21 -5.20
N ALA A 38 9.11 5.34 -5.72
CA ALA A 38 9.60 5.43 -7.10
C ALA A 38 8.48 5.21 -8.13
N ALA A 39 7.53 4.33 -7.83
CA ALA A 39 6.42 4.00 -8.73
C ALA A 39 5.55 5.21 -9.09
N LYS A 40 5.46 6.24 -8.23
CA LYS A 40 4.73 7.49 -8.52
C LYS A 40 5.14 8.14 -9.84
N SER A 41 6.41 8.01 -10.23
CA SER A 41 6.95 8.57 -11.48
C SER A 41 6.33 7.94 -12.75
N THR A 42 5.68 6.78 -12.61
CA THR A 42 5.04 6.05 -13.72
C THR A 42 3.53 6.28 -13.81
N ALA A 43 2.96 7.11 -12.93
CA ALA A 43 1.54 7.41 -12.91
C ALA A 43 1.10 8.13 -14.20
N TYR A 44 -0.04 7.72 -14.74
CA TYR A 44 -0.73 8.41 -15.82
C TYR A 44 -1.95 9.12 -15.25
N CYS A 45 -1.80 10.40 -14.90
CA CYS A 45 -2.86 11.17 -14.23
C CYS A 45 -3.05 12.58 -14.82
N PRO A 46 -3.39 12.72 -16.12
CA PRO A 46 -3.51 14.02 -16.75
C PRO A 46 -4.68 14.88 -16.22
N TYR A 47 -5.69 14.27 -15.58
CA TYR A 47 -6.89 14.97 -15.14
C TYR A 47 -6.75 15.48 -13.70
N SER A 48 -6.35 14.63 -12.76
CA SER A 48 -6.18 15.06 -11.36
C SER A 48 -4.79 15.63 -11.06
N GLN A 49 -3.77 15.27 -11.85
CA GLN A 49 -2.35 15.53 -11.55
C GLN A 49 -1.90 14.95 -10.20
N PHE A 50 -2.66 14.01 -9.63
CA PHE A 50 -2.37 13.40 -8.34
C PHE A 50 -1.72 12.02 -8.52
N ARG A 51 -0.41 11.94 -8.24
CA ARG A 51 0.35 10.70 -8.41
C ARG A 51 0.27 9.83 -7.18
N VAL A 52 -0.04 8.56 -7.41
CA VAL A 52 -0.07 7.51 -6.41
C VAL A 52 0.78 6.35 -6.90
N GLY A 53 1.64 5.84 -6.03
CA GLY A 53 2.45 4.66 -6.27
C GLY A 53 2.15 3.61 -5.22
N ALA A 54 2.18 2.34 -5.60
CA ALA A 54 2.01 1.23 -4.67
C ALA A 54 2.98 0.10 -4.99
N THR A 55 3.37 -0.67 -3.97
CA THR A 55 4.17 -1.88 -4.14
C THR A 55 3.66 -2.96 -3.21
N VAL A 56 3.42 -4.17 -3.74
CA VAL A 56 3.00 -5.34 -2.98
C VAL A 56 4.17 -6.31 -2.79
N LEU A 57 4.27 -6.92 -1.61
CA LEU A 57 5.21 -7.97 -1.23
C LEU A 57 4.46 -9.30 -1.15
N SER A 58 4.80 -10.24 -2.02
CA SER A 58 4.27 -11.61 -1.99
C SER A 58 4.82 -12.42 -0.81
N SER A 59 4.20 -13.56 -0.51
CA SER A 59 4.71 -14.54 0.46
C SER A 59 6.11 -15.06 0.11
N GLU A 60 6.43 -15.13 -1.18
CA GLU A 60 7.72 -15.58 -1.74
C GLU A 60 8.80 -14.49 -1.69
N GLY A 61 8.46 -13.27 -1.25
CA GLY A 61 9.39 -12.14 -1.19
C GLY A 61 9.44 -11.28 -2.46
N GLU A 62 8.69 -11.63 -3.50
CA GLU A 62 8.64 -10.84 -4.74
C GLU A 62 7.90 -9.51 -4.54
N LEU A 63 8.42 -8.45 -5.16
CA LEU A 63 7.96 -7.07 -4.96
C LEU A 63 7.47 -6.48 -6.28
N THR A 64 6.14 -6.36 -6.42
CA THR A 64 5.50 -5.83 -7.64
C THR A 64 5.00 -4.41 -7.41
N SER A 65 5.35 -3.47 -8.30
CA SER A 65 4.94 -2.07 -8.21
C SER A 65 3.83 -1.71 -9.19
N GLY A 66 3.07 -0.67 -8.86
CA GLY A 66 2.03 -0.08 -9.72
C GLY A 66 1.85 1.40 -9.44
N ALA A 67 1.21 2.09 -10.36
CA ALA A 67 0.87 3.50 -10.26
C ALA A 67 -0.56 3.74 -10.76
N ASN A 68 -1.19 4.86 -10.38
CA ASN A 68 -2.53 5.15 -10.83
C ASN A 68 -2.57 5.50 -12.33
N VAL A 69 -3.62 5.03 -13.00
CA VAL A 69 -3.87 5.26 -14.42
C VAL A 69 -5.28 5.83 -14.57
N GLU A 70 -5.36 7.06 -15.04
CA GLU A 70 -6.62 7.75 -15.25
C GLU A 70 -7.15 7.58 -16.67
N ASN A 71 -8.43 7.89 -16.83
CA ASN A 71 -9.13 7.86 -18.10
C ASN A 71 -10.18 8.98 -18.11
N ALA A 72 -10.53 9.47 -19.30
CA ALA A 72 -11.59 10.48 -19.47
C ALA A 72 -12.93 10.01 -18.88
N ALA A 73 -13.22 8.71 -18.96
CA ALA A 73 -14.32 8.10 -18.23
C ALA A 73 -13.85 7.79 -16.79
N TYR A 74 -14.04 8.73 -15.86
CA TYR A 74 -13.47 8.65 -14.51
C TYR A 74 -13.69 7.31 -13.77
N PRO A 75 -14.88 6.65 -13.87
CA PRO A 75 -15.10 5.36 -13.21
C PRO A 75 -14.18 4.22 -13.66
N VAL A 76 -13.60 4.29 -14.87
CA VAL A 76 -12.72 3.23 -15.38
C VAL A 76 -11.25 3.44 -14.97
N GLY A 77 -10.94 4.56 -14.32
CA GLY A 77 -9.61 4.80 -13.74
C GLY A 77 -9.21 3.71 -12.75
N THR A 78 -7.93 3.35 -12.77
CA THR A 78 -7.38 2.31 -11.91
C THR A 78 -6.39 2.90 -10.91
N CYS A 79 -6.63 2.61 -9.62
CA CYS A 79 -5.77 3.07 -8.54
C CYS A 79 -4.46 2.28 -8.51
N ALA A 80 -3.39 2.87 -7.98
CA ALA A 80 -2.06 2.27 -7.95
C ALA A 80 -2.05 0.89 -7.28
N GLU A 81 -2.84 0.73 -6.21
CA GLU A 81 -2.91 -0.49 -5.44
C GLU A 81 -3.53 -1.63 -6.25
N ARG A 82 -4.56 -1.33 -7.05
CA ARG A 82 -5.20 -2.30 -7.96
C ARG A 82 -4.27 -2.67 -9.12
N VAL A 83 -3.47 -1.73 -9.62
CA VAL A 83 -2.45 -2.02 -10.64
C VAL A 83 -1.37 -2.95 -10.07
N ALA A 84 -0.81 -2.63 -8.90
CA ALA A 84 0.25 -3.42 -8.28
C ALA A 84 -0.21 -4.85 -7.98
N LEU A 85 -1.36 -5.00 -7.32
CA LEU A 85 -1.90 -6.31 -6.96
C LEU A 85 -2.36 -7.10 -8.20
N GLY A 86 -3.05 -6.44 -9.13
CA GLY A 86 -3.48 -7.09 -10.38
C GLY A 86 -2.29 -7.61 -11.19
N THR A 87 -1.20 -6.85 -11.27
CA THR A 87 0.05 -7.27 -11.93
C THR A 87 0.68 -8.45 -11.21
N ALA A 88 0.75 -8.41 -9.88
CA ALA A 88 1.33 -9.51 -9.11
C ALA A 88 0.53 -10.82 -9.28
N VAL A 89 -0.80 -10.71 -9.32
CA VAL A 89 -1.70 -11.84 -9.61
C VAL A 89 -1.49 -12.37 -11.04
N THR A 90 -1.43 -11.53 -12.05
CA THR A 90 -1.21 -12.01 -13.43
C THR A 90 0.20 -12.57 -13.63
N SER A 91 1.18 -12.16 -12.83
CA SER A 91 2.53 -12.74 -12.78
C SER A 91 2.63 -14.07 -12.04
N GLY A 92 1.54 -14.56 -11.44
CA GLY A 92 1.48 -15.91 -10.84
C GLY A 92 1.44 -15.93 -9.31
N HIS A 93 1.66 -14.78 -8.64
CA HIS A 93 1.57 -14.73 -7.18
C HIS A 93 0.11 -14.75 -6.71
N ARG A 94 -0.17 -15.45 -5.61
CA ARG A 94 -1.52 -15.60 -5.06
C ARG A 94 -1.62 -15.19 -3.60
N ASP A 95 -0.51 -15.26 -2.87
CA ASP A 95 -0.42 -14.92 -1.46
C ASP A 95 0.49 -13.71 -1.28
N PHE A 96 0.08 -12.77 -0.42
CA PHE A 96 0.88 -11.58 -0.16
C PHE A 96 0.85 -11.16 1.30
N ARG A 97 1.96 -10.54 1.72
CA ARG A 97 2.26 -10.18 3.11
C ARG A 97 2.06 -8.71 3.41
N ALA A 98 2.26 -7.85 2.40
CA ALA A 98 2.17 -6.41 2.60
C ALA A 98 1.92 -5.68 1.29
N ILE A 99 1.33 -4.49 1.41
CA ILE A 99 1.33 -3.49 0.34
C ILE A 99 1.71 -2.15 0.93
N ALA A 100 2.60 -1.44 0.25
CA ALA A 100 2.96 -0.06 0.50
C ALA A 100 2.24 0.88 -0.48
N VAL A 101 1.74 2.01 0.02
CA VAL A 101 1.11 3.06 -0.81
C VAL A 101 1.81 4.39 -0.53
N ALA A 102 2.02 5.17 -1.58
CA ALA A 102 2.73 6.44 -1.56
C ALA A 102 1.95 7.49 -2.35
N THR A 103 1.75 8.67 -1.75
CA THR A 103 1.05 9.81 -2.37
C THR A 103 1.94 11.06 -2.40
N ASP A 104 1.44 12.17 -2.94
CA ASP A 104 2.12 13.47 -2.94
C ASP A 104 1.62 14.44 -1.86
N ILE A 105 0.51 14.13 -1.16
CA ILE A 105 -0.11 15.01 -0.14
C ILE A 105 0.29 14.61 1.28
N ALA A 106 -0.06 15.42 2.30
CA ALA A 106 -0.11 14.99 3.69
C ALA A 106 -1.34 15.43 4.47
N PRO A 107 -1.90 14.58 5.35
CA PRO A 107 -1.56 13.15 5.63
C PRO A 107 -1.83 12.21 4.44
N PRO A 108 -1.43 10.91 4.48
CA PRO A 108 -1.51 10.05 3.28
C PRO A 108 -2.95 9.88 2.91
N ALA A 109 -3.24 9.89 1.61
CA ALA A 109 -4.53 9.40 1.20
C ALA A 109 -4.59 7.92 1.60
N SER A 110 -5.54 7.59 2.47
CA SER A 110 -5.84 6.18 2.72
C SER A 110 -6.40 5.54 1.45
N PRO A 111 -6.19 4.23 1.21
CA PRO A 111 -6.74 3.53 0.05
C PRO A 111 -8.23 3.78 -0.13
N CYS A 112 -8.72 3.90 -1.37
CA CYS A 112 -10.15 4.13 -1.59
C CYS A 112 -10.98 2.88 -1.25
N GLY A 113 -12.30 3.02 -1.09
CA GLY A 113 -13.18 1.90 -0.73
C GLY A 113 -13.10 0.71 -1.71
N MET A 114 -12.91 0.99 -3.01
CA MET A 114 -12.71 -0.06 -4.02
C MET A 114 -11.39 -0.81 -3.82
N CYS A 115 -10.31 -0.12 -3.48
CA CYS A 115 -9.03 -0.76 -3.17
C CYS A 115 -9.14 -1.61 -1.90
N ARG A 116 -9.78 -1.08 -0.84
CA ARG A 116 -10.03 -1.85 0.39
C ARG A 116 -10.77 -3.15 0.09
N GLN A 117 -11.86 -3.07 -0.69
CA GLN A 117 -12.62 -4.23 -1.11
C GLN A 117 -11.79 -5.22 -1.95
N PHE A 118 -10.93 -4.69 -2.83
CA PHE A 118 -10.03 -5.49 -3.66
C PHE A 118 -9.00 -6.24 -2.81
N PHE A 119 -8.53 -5.64 -1.71
CA PHE A 119 -7.60 -6.28 -0.79
C PHE A 119 -8.23 -7.40 0.02
N CYS A 120 -9.47 -7.20 0.51
CA CYS A 120 -10.10 -8.17 1.40
C CYS A 120 -10.11 -9.57 0.74
N ARG A 121 -10.41 -9.67 -0.57
CA ARG A 121 -10.47 -10.96 -1.28
C ARG A 121 -9.12 -11.66 -1.43
N CYS A 122 -8.00 -10.95 -1.28
CA CYS A 122 -6.65 -11.46 -1.49
C CYS A 122 -5.88 -11.75 -0.19
N LEU A 123 -6.54 -11.74 0.99
CA LEU A 123 -5.94 -12.06 2.30
C LEU A 123 -4.67 -11.23 2.60
N LEU A 124 -4.77 -9.91 2.43
CA LEU A 124 -3.63 -9.00 2.58
C LEU A 124 -3.56 -8.36 3.97
N ASP A 125 -2.41 -8.48 4.63
CA ASP A 125 -1.98 -7.47 5.60
C ASP A 125 -1.57 -6.18 4.85
N LEU A 126 -2.04 -5.03 5.32
CA LEU A 126 -1.93 -3.74 4.62
C LEU A 126 -1.01 -2.78 5.36
N ILE A 127 -0.15 -2.08 4.62
CA ILE A 127 0.84 -1.18 5.22
C ILE A 127 0.80 0.17 4.51
N ASN A 128 0.10 1.16 5.07
CA ASN A 128 0.09 2.47 4.42
C ASN A 128 1.39 3.22 4.75
N PHE A 129 2.06 3.75 3.74
CA PHE A 129 3.20 4.63 3.92
C PHE A 129 2.81 6.04 3.54
N HIS A 130 3.63 7.00 3.95
CA HIS A 130 3.43 8.39 3.59
C HIS A 130 4.62 8.92 2.81
N LEU A 131 4.39 9.91 1.95
CA LEU A 131 5.44 10.75 1.38
C LEU A 131 4.92 12.17 1.18
N LEU A 132 5.74 13.15 1.51
CA LEU A 132 5.59 14.53 1.06
C LEU A 132 6.73 14.92 0.13
N GLU A 133 6.46 15.95 -0.68
CA GLU A 133 7.37 16.55 -1.67
C GLU A 133 8.76 16.87 -1.10
N HIS A 134 9.79 16.75 -1.96
CA HIS A 134 11.24 16.98 -1.71
C HIS A 134 12.11 15.80 -1.26
N GLN A 135 11.74 14.55 -1.55
CA GLN A 135 12.58 13.38 -1.19
C GLN A 135 12.85 13.25 0.33
N GLU A 136 12.00 13.83 1.20
CA GLU A 136 12.11 13.67 2.65
C GLU A 136 10.80 13.18 3.29
N LEU A 137 10.88 11.96 3.84
CA LEU A 137 9.84 11.24 4.59
C LEU A 137 9.75 11.72 6.04
N THR A 138 8.54 12.04 6.54
CA THR A 138 8.33 12.39 7.96
C THR A 138 7.42 11.42 8.74
N ARG A 139 6.44 10.74 8.14
CA ARG A 139 5.49 9.81 8.80
C ARG A 139 5.08 8.62 7.89
N GLY A 140 4.41 7.59 8.42
CA GLY A 140 3.87 6.40 7.74
C GLY A 140 2.87 5.74 8.69
N HIS A 141 1.87 4.99 8.20
CA HIS A 141 0.80 4.43 9.05
C HIS A 141 0.49 2.98 8.70
N ILE A 142 0.86 2.04 9.55
CA ILE A 142 0.46 0.64 9.31
C ILE A 142 -1.02 0.49 9.71
N MET A 143 -1.83 -0.10 8.81
CA MET A 143 -3.22 -0.41 9.10
C MET A 143 -3.50 -1.85 8.79
N LYS A 144 -3.71 -2.67 9.81
CA LYS A 144 -4.21 -4.02 9.63
C LYS A 144 -5.67 -3.96 9.17
N TYR A 145 -6.01 -4.73 8.15
CA TYR A 145 -7.40 -4.93 7.74
C TYR A 145 -7.83 -6.31 8.22
N GLU A 146 -9.06 -6.42 8.71
CA GLU A 146 -9.66 -7.68 9.14
C GLU A 146 -9.87 -8.58 7.91
N THR A 147 -9.62 -9.87 8.09
CA THR A 147 -9.83 -10.90 7.06
C THR A 147 -11.33 -11.09 6.77
N TRP A 148 -11.72 -11.58 5.58
CA TRP A 148 -13.14 -11.89 5.30
C TRP A 148 -13.74 -12.87 6.31
N ASP A 149 -12.96 -13.86 6.77
CA ASP A 149 -13.42 -14.83 7.77
C ASP A 149 -13.74 -14.16 9.13
N GLU A 150 -13.00 -13.09 9.48
CA GLU A 150 -13.26 -12.26 10.67
C GLU A 150 -14.44 -11.29 10.49
N VAL A 151 -14.78 -10.92 9.25
CA VAL A 151 -15.95 -10.08 8.93
C VAL A 151 -17.22 -10.93 8.88
N GLU A 152 -17.17 -12.12 8.27
CA GLU A 152 -18.30 -13.05 8.16
C GLU A 152 -18.73 -13.61 9.53
N SER A 153 -17.77 -13.90 10.42
CA SER A 153 -18.05 -14.35 11.79
C SER A 153 -18.65 -13.29 12.72
N LYS A 154 -18.69 -12.01 12.30
CA LYS A 154 -19.33 -10.91 13.03
C LYS A 154 -20.73 -10.57 12.49
N GLU A 155 -21.12 -11.13 11.34
CA GLU A 155 -22.43 -10.92 10.72
C GLU A 155 -23.41 -12.11 10.90
N ILE A 156 -23.03 -13.13 11.69
CA ILE A 156 -23.88 -14.27 12.08
C ILE A 156 -24.15 -14.27 13.59
#